data_AF-A0A381SBN8-F1
#
_entry.id   AF-A0A381SBN8-F1
#
_cell.length_a   1.000
_cell.length_b   1.000
_cell.length_c   1.000
_cell.angle_alpha   90.00
_cell.angle_beta   90.00
_cell.angle_gamma   90.00
#
_symmetry.space_group_name_H-M   'P 1'
#
loop_
_entity.id
_entity.type
_entity.pdbx_description
1 polymer ?
#
loop_
_entity_poly.entity_id
_entity_poly.type
_entity_poly.pdbx_seq_one_letter_code
_entity_poly.pdbx_strand_id
1 'polypeptide(L)'
;VSVMLVALVSASCTSDPEIVEVTRVAENVVEVIKEIPVTSGENDHHLVDAKPLVIYSGRSESLVDPLIQDFAELTGLEVQVNYAKTGPLAATLLEEGGKTPADIFFAQDPGGLGAIDTLLIDLPGDILNDVPEWARDPENKWVGTSGRARVIV
;
A
#
# COMPACT_ATOMS: atom_id res chain seq x y z
N VAL A 1 23.37 -62.66 30.64
CA VAL A 1 23.36 -61.66 29.54
C VAL A 1 21.99 -61.04 29.54
N SER A 2 21.85 -59.89 30.20
CA SER A 2 20.56 -59.23 30.44
C SER A 2 20.64 -57.82 29.86
N VAL A 3 19.70 -57.55 28.96
CA VAL A 3 19.51 -56.31 28.21
C VAL A 3 18.91 -55.28 29.17
N MET A 4 19.49 -54.09 29.25
CA MET A 4 18.83 -52.95 29.89
C MET A 4 18.93 -51.71 28.98
N LEU A 5 17.77 -51.41 28.40
CA LEU A 5 17.42 -50.23 27.63
C LEU A 5 17.50 -49.00 28.54
N VAL A 6 18.39 -48.06 28.23
CA VAL A 6 18.48 -46.76 28.92
C VAL A 6 17.58 -45.78 28.20
N ALA A 7 16.46 -45.41 28.84
CA ALA A 7 15.61 -44.30 28.42
C ALA A 7 16.17 -43.00 29.04
N LEU A 8 16.72 -42.12 28.21
CA LEU A 8 17.02 -40.74 28.59
C LEU A 8 15.75 -39.90 28.38
N VAL A 9 15.16 -39.40 29.45
CA VAL A 9 14.04 -38.46 29.40
C VAL A 9 14.63 -37.05 29.31
N SER A 10 14.53 -36.41 28.15
CA SER A 10 14.78 -34.97 27.99
C SER A 10 13.49 -34.21 28.27
N ALA A 11 13.51 -33.35 29.30
CA ALA A 11 12.42 -32.44 29.61
C ALA A 11 12.38 -31.32 28.57
N SER A 12 11.35 -31.31 27.72
CA SER A 12 11.03 -30.19 26.84
C SER A 12 10.17 -29.21 27.62
N CYS A 13 10.67 -28.00 27.88
CA CYS A 13 9.87 -26.91 28.45
C CYS A 13 9.12 -26.23 27.30
N THR A 14 7.86 -26.63 27.10
CA THR A 14 6.87 -25.84 26.35
C THR A 14 5.86 -25.33 27.37
N SER A 15 5.77 -24.02 27.56
CA SER A 15 4.77 -23.39 28.41
C SER A 15 3.69 -22.80 27.50
N ASP A 16 2.49 -23.39 27.57
CA ASP A 16 1.28 -22.89 26.92
C ASP A 16 0.91 -21.50 27.48
N PRO A 17 0.50 -20.53 26.65
CA PRO A 17 0.04 -19.23 27.15
C PRO A 17 -1.37 -19.33 27.74
N GLU A 18 -1.48 -18.91 29.01
CA GLU A 18 -2.71 -18.83 29.80
C GLU A 18 -3.57 -17.63 29.34
N ILE A 19 -4.87 -17.88 29.12
CA ILE A 19 -5.86 -16.86 28.70
C ILE A 19 -6.29 -16.07 29.94
N VAL A 20 -6.07 -14.75 29.92
CA VAL A 20 -6.57 -13.84 30.96
C VAL A 20 -7.82 -13.12 30.44
N GLU A 21 -8.99 -13.50 30.95
CA GLU A 21 -10.23 -12.76 30.75
C GLU A 21 -10.18 -11.43 31.52
N VAL A 22 -10.11 -10.31 30.80
CA VAL A 22 -10.22 -8.98 31.40
C VAL A 22 -11.69 -8.55 31.39
N THR A 23 -12.39 -8.83 32.47
CA THR A 23 -13.69 -8.21 32.76
C THR A 23 -13.49 -6.70 32.95
N ARG A 24 -13.91 -5.89 31.98
CA ARG A 24 -13.93 -4.43 32.12
C ARG A 24 -15.14 -4.03 32.96
N VAL A 25 -14.87 -3.60 34.18
CA VAL A 25 -15.84 -2.91 35.06
C VAL A 25 -16.12 -1.54 34.43
N ALA A 26 -17.39 -1.29 34.07
CA ALA A 26 -17.85 0.00 33.63
C ALA A 26 -17.93 0.94 34.84
N GLU A 27 -17.06 1.93 34.89
CA GLU A 27 -17.18 3.05 35.82
C GLU A 27 -17.69 4.26 35.05
N ASN A 28 -18.94 4.62 35.33
CA ASN A 28 -19.61 5.81 34.81
C ASN A 28 -18.83 7.06 35.23
N VAL A 29 -18.30 7.81 34.25
CA VAL A 29 -17.87 9.19 34.48
C VAL A 29 -18.84 10.11 33.77
N VAL A 30 -19.48 10.94 34.59
CA VAL A 30 -20.52 11.92 34.32
C VAL A 30 -20.01 13.03 33.39
N GLU A 31 -20.89 13.47 32.49
CA GLU A 31 -20.73 14.55 31.51
C GLU A 31 -20.13 15.85 32.07
N VAL A 32 -19.21 16.44 31.30
CA VAL A 32 -19.09 17.90 31.16
C VAL A 32 -19.01 18.20 29.67
N ILE A 33 -20.19 18.35 29.05
CA ILE A 33 -20.32 18.90 27.70
C ILE A 33 -19.97 20.38 27.78
N LYS A 34 -18.81 20.76 27.26
CA LYS A 34 -18.55 22.17 26.94
C LYS A 34 -19.02 22.37 25.51
N GLU A 35 -20.27 22.79 25.36
CA GLU A 35 -20.85 23.13 24.07
C GLU A 35 -20.01 24.22 23.41
N ILE A 36 -19.29 23.84 22.35
CA ILE A 36 -18.78 24.77 21.36
C ILE A 36 -19.85 24.79 20.28
N PRO A 37 -20.39 25.95 19.86
CA PRO A 37 -21.39 25.99 18.81
C PRO A 37 -20.72 25.59 17.50
N VAL A 38 -20.77 24.32 17.15
CA VAL A 38 -20.50 23.86 15.79
C VAL A 38 -21.78 24.19 15.03
N THR A 39 -21.76 25.34 14.36
CA THR A 39 -22.74 25.66 13.33
C THR A 39 -22.81 24.47 12.39
N SER A 40 -23.94 23.76 12.42
CA SER A 40 -24.30 22.76 11.42
C SER A 40 -24.40 23.49 10.08
N GLY A 41 -23.26 23.63 9.41
CA GLY A 41 -23.23 23.84 7.99
C GLY A 41 -23.69 22.54 7.37
N GLU A 42 -24.83 22.61 6.70
CA GLU A 42 -25.27 21.65 5.68
C GLU A 42 -24.03 21.06 4.99
N ASN A 43 -23.71 19.78 5.23
CA ASN A 43 -22.82 19.06 4.33
C ASN A 43 -23.62 18.83 3.06
N ASP A 44 -23.67 19.88 2.24
CA ASP A 44 -23.95 19.76 0.82
C ASP A 44 -22.85 18.83 0.30
N HIS A 45 -23.15 17.52 0.26
CA HIS A 45 -22.40 16.55 -0.51
C HIS A 45 -22.61 16.94 -1.97
N HIS A 46 -21.91 18.00 -2.37
CA HIS A 46 -21.64 18.31 -3.75
C HIS A 46 -20.72 17.19 -4.21
N LEU A 47 -21.32 16.06 -4.58
CA LEU A 47 -20.70 15.06 -5.44
C LEU A 47 -20.51 15.75 -6.78
N VAL A 48 -19.51 16.65 -6.85
CA VAL A 48 -18.76 16.83 -8.08
C VAL A 48 -18.46 15.42 -8.53
N ASP A 49 -18.92 15.08 -9.73
CA ASP A 49 -18.70 13.81 -10.41
C ASP A 49 -17.18 13.62 -10.51
N ALA A 50 -16.57 13.14 -9.43
CA ALA A 50 -15.14 13.18 -9.23
C ALA A 50 -14.58 12.07 -10.08
N LYS A 51 -13.79 12.45 -11.09
CA LYS A 51 -13.13 11.46 -11.95
C LYS A 51 -12.39 10.47 -11.04
N PRO A 52 -12.64 9.15 -11.17
CA PRO A 52 -11.92 8.15 -10.41
C PRO A 52 -10.43 8.21 -10.74
N LEU A 53 -9.58 7.92 -9.74
CA LEU A 53 -8.15 7.78 -9.93
C LEU A 53 -7.89 6.47 -10.69
N VAL A 54 -7.26 6.55 -11.87
CA VAL A 54 -6.98 5.39 -12.70
C VAL A 54 -5.52 4.97 -12.54
N ILE A 55 -5.30 3.75 -12.06
CA ILE A 55 -3.98 3.17 -11.85
C ILE A 55 -3.76 2.03 -12.85
N TYR A 56 -2.69 2.13 -13.66
CA TYR A 56 -2.21 1.01 -14.45
C TYR A 56 -1.14 0.28 -13.64
N SER A 57 -1.46 -0.92 -13.15
CA SER A 57 -0.57 -1.66 -12.23
C SER A 57 0.08 -2.84 -12.93
N GLY A 58 1.41 -2.75 -13.04
CA GLY A 58 2.29 -3.79 -13.53
C GLY A 58 2.56 -4.92 -12.54
N ARG A 59 1.93 -4.87 -11.36
CA ARG A 59 2.16 -5.75 -10.20
C ARG A 59 0.99 -6.72 -10.02
N SER A 60 1.23 -7.82 -9.32
CA SER A 60 0.18 -8.80 -8.99
C SER A 60 -0.92 -8.14 -8.16
N GLU A 61 -2.16 -8.21 -8.64
CA GLU A 61 -3.36 -7.72 -7.93
C GLU A 61 -3.38 -8.22 -6.47
N SER A 62 -3.22 -9.52 -6.26
CA SER A 62 -3.18 -10.13 -4.91
C SER A 62 -2.13 -9.55 -3.96
N LEU A 63 -1.11 -8.85 -4.47
CA LEU A 63 -0.05 -8.23 -3.67
C LEU A 63 -0.35 -6.78 -3.34
N VAL A 64 -0.97 -6.04 -4.26
CA VAL A 64 -1.09 -4.57 -4.18
C VAL A 64 -2.50 -4.08 -3.97
N ASP A 65 -3.51 -4.88 -4.34
CA ASP A 65 -4.92 -4.51 -4.22
C ASP A 65 -5.32 -4.16 -2.79
N PRO A 66 -4.91 -4.90 -1.73
CA PRO A 66 -5.22 -4.50 -0.36
C PRO A 66 -4.67 -3.11 0.01
N LEU A 67 -3.47 -2.75 -0.47
CA LEU A 67 -2.88 -1.43 -0.22
C LEU A 67 -3.64 -0.31 -0.95
N ILE A 68 -4.14 -0.61 -2.15
CA ILE A 68 -4.93 0.35 -2.93
C ILE A 68 -6.32 0.55 -2.32
N GLN A 69 -6.92 -0.52 -1.79
CA GLN A 69 -8.18 -0.45 -1.05
C GLN A 69 -8.01 0.39 0.22
N ASP A 70 -6.98 0.14 1.03
CA ASP A 70 -6.68 0.95 2.22
C ASP A 70 -6.52 2.44 1.85
N PHE A 71 -5.83 2.74 0.75
CA PHE A 71 -5.70 4.12 0.24
C PHE A 71 -7.06 4.72 -0.16
N ALA A 72 -7.90 3.98 -0.88
CA ALA A 72 -9.22 4.44 -1.28
C ALA A 72 -10.12 4.72 -0.07
N GLU A 73 -10.10 3.85 0.95
CA GLU A 73 -10.86 4.02 2.19
C GLU A 73 -10.39 5.24 2.99
N LEU A 74 -9.07 5.44 3.12
CA LEU A 74 -8.51 6.56 3.88
C LEU A 74 -8.73 7.91 3.20
N THR A 75 -8.74 7.95 1.87
CA THR A 75 -8.87 9.19 1.10
C THR A 75 -10.31 9.49 0.68
N GLY A 76 -11.18 8.48 0.66
CA GLY A 76 -12.54 8.57 0.12
C GLY A 76 -12.60 8.70 -1.40
N LEU A 77 -11.48 8.44 -2.10
CA LEU A 77 -11.41 8.50 -3.56
C LEU A 77 -11.89 7.19 -4.19
N GLU A 78 -12.64 7.29 -5.29
CA GLU A 78 -12.86 6.14 -6.16
C GLU A 78 -11.56 5.83 -6.91
N VAL A 79 -11.10 4.58 -6.84
CA VAL A 79 -9.89 4.11 -7.52
C VAL A 79 -10.24 2.97 -8.46
N GLN A 80 -9.82 3.09 -9.72
CA GLN A 80 -9.95 2.05 -10.73
C GLN A 80 -8.56 1.55 -11.11
N VAL A 81 -8.38 0.23 -11.15
CA VAL A 81 -7.06 -0.37 -11.42
C VAL A 81 -7.12 -1.30 -12.63
N ASN A 82 -6.22 -1.07 -13.58
CA ASN A 82 -5.97 -1.97 -14.70
C ASN A 82 -4.73 -2.82 -14.39
N TYR A 83 -4.95 -4.10 -14.08
CA TYR A 83 -3.89 -5.05 -13.76
C TYR A 83 -3.42 -5.80 -15.01
N ALA A 84 -2.13 -5.68 -15.32
CA ALA A 84 -1.49 -6.47 -16.36
C ALA A 84 0.03 -6.53 -16.12
N LYS A 85 0.77 -7.23 -16.98
CA LYS A 85 2.23 -7.21 -16.90
C LYS A 85 2.75 -5.82 -17.25
N THR A 86 3.85 -5.41 -16.61
CA THR A 86 4.50 -4.10 -16.80
C THR A 86 4.77 -3.78 -18.28
N GLY A 87 5.34 -4.73 -19.05
CA GLY A 87 5.65 -4.52 -20.47
C GLY A 87 4.42 -4.22 -21.35
N PRO A 88 3.39 -5.09 -21.35
CA PRO A 88 2.12 -4.81 -22.04
C PRO A 88 1.48 -3.48 -21.65
N LEU A 89 1.43 -3.12 -20.36
CA LEU A 89 0.87 -1.83 -19.94
C LEU A 89 1.71 -0.64 -20.44
N ALA A 90 3.04 -0.75 -20.43
CA ALA A 90 3.91 0.28 -20.99
C ALA A 90 3.65 0.46 -22.50
N ALA A 91 3.45 -0.62 -23.25
CA ALA A 91 3.07 -0.55 -24.66
C ALA A 91 1.71 0.14 -24.85
N THR A 92 0.72 -0.22 -24.04
CA THR A 92 -0.60 0.44 -24.04
C THR A 92 -0.49 1.94 -23.75
N LEU A 93 0.30 2.34 -22.75
CA LEU A 93 0.54 3.75 -22.42
C LEU A 93 1.17 4.51 -23.59
N LEU A 94 2.13 3.91 -24.30
CA LEU A 94 2.74 4.51 -25.49
C LEU A 94 1.74 4.65 -26.65
N GLU A 95 0.85 3.68 -26.83
CA GLU A 95 -0.21 3.72 -27.84
C GLU A 95 -1.28 4.78 -27.53
N GLU A 96 -1.68 4.89 -26.26
CA GLU A 96 -2.64 5.89 -25.79
C GLU A 96 -2.04 7.30 -25.79
N GLY A 97 -0.75 7.42 -25.46
CA GLY A 97 -0.01 8.68 -25.33
C GLY A 97 -0.72 9.66 -24.40
N GLY A 98 -0.81 10.93 -24.81
CA GLY A 98 -1.49 11.98 -24.04
C GLY A 98 -3.02 11.81 -23.92
N LYS A 99 -3.60 10.71 -24.43
CA LYS A 99 -5.01 10.37 -24.27
C LYS A 99 -5.23 9.22 -23.28
N THR A 100 -4.16 8.74 -22.63
CA THR A 100 -4.28 7.69 -21.63
C THR A 100 -5.23 8.13 -20.51
N PRO A 101 -6.15 7.26 -20.05
CA PRO A 101 -6.94 7.55 -18.86
C PRO A 101 -6.11 7.42 -17.58
N ALA A 102 -4.94 6.77 -17.64
CA ALA A 102 -4.10 6.45 -16.49
C ALA A 102 -3.51 7.71 -15.85
N ASP A 103 -3.71 7.84 -14.54
CA ASP A 103 -3.12 8.89 -13.72
C ASP A 103 -1.83 8.40 -13.04
N ILE A 104 -1.71 7.10 -12.77
CA ILE A 104 -0.53 6.47 -12.15
C ILE A 104 -0.13 5.20 -12.92
N PHE A 105 1.16 5.05 -13.21
CA PHE A 105 1.74 3.79 -13.66
C PHE A 105 2.56 3.13 -12.55
N PHE A 106 2.04 2.04 -11.98
CA PHE A 106 2.71 1.30 -10.91
C PHE A 106 3.46 0.08 -11.46
N ALA A 107 4.67 0.31 -11.96
CA ALA A 107 5.49 -0.72 -12.59
C ALA A 107 6.11 -1.71 -11.58
N GLN A 108 6.47 -2.91 -12.07
CA GLN A 108 7.20 -3.92 -11.30
C GLN A 108 8.70 -3.62 -11.22
N ASP A 109 9.27 -2.98 -12.24
CA ASP A 109 10.69 -2.73 -12.41
C ASP A 109 10.95 -1.41 -13.16
N PRO A 110 12.12 -0.78 -12.99
CA PRO A 110 12.43 0.50 -13.60
C PRO A 110 12.57 0.44 -15.14
N GLY A 111 12.72 -0.75 -15.74
CA GLY A 111 12.78 -0.88 -17.19
C GLY A 111 11.45 -0.50 -17.85
N GLY A 112 10.32 -0.83 -17.21
CA GLY A 112 8.99 -0.37 -17.64
C GLY A 112 8.79 1.13 -17.50
N LEU A 113 9.30 1.73 -16.41
CA LEU A 113 9.22 3.18 -16.18
C LEU A 113 10.04 3.96 -17.21
N GLY A 114 11.27 3.51 -17.49
CA GLY A 114 12.12 4.14 -18.50
C GLY A 114 11.56 4.04 -19.93
N ALA A 115 10.73 3.03 -20.22
CA ALA A 115 10.11 2.88 -21.54
C ALA A 115 9.04 3.95 -21.85
N ILE A 116 8.42 4.53 -20.82
CA ILE A 116 7.35 5.54 -20.92
C ILE A 116 7.80 6.90 -20.39
N ASP A 117 9.11 7.15 -20.28
CA ASP A 117 9.70 8.36 -19.70
C ASP A 117 9.12 9.67 -20.25
N THR A 118 8.81 9.70 -21.56
CA THR A 118 8.25 10.88 -22.24
C THR A 118 6.80 11.18 -21.87
N LEU A 119 6.12 10.27 -21.18
CA LEU A 119 4.74 10.40 -20.70
C LEU A 119 4.66 10.74 -19.21
N LEU A 120 5.78 10.63 -18.48
CA LEU A 120 5.85 10.96 -17.06
C LEU A 120 5.95 12.47 -16.83
N ILE A 121 5.57 12.89 -15.63
CA ILE A 121 5.71 14.27 -15.17
C ILE A 121 6.74 14.35 -14.05
N ASP A 122 7.33 15.52 -13.87
CA ASP A 122 8.24 15.77 -12.76
C ASP A 122 7.48 15.67 -11.43
N LEU A 123 8.05 14.90 -10.48
CA LEU A 123 7.50 14.78 -9.15
C LEU A 123 7.92 15.98 -8.27
N PRO A 124 7.05 16.41 -7.35
CA PRO A 124 7.38 17.47 -6.40
C PRO A 124 8.44 17.01 -5.39
N GLY A 125 9.17 17.98 -4.84
CA GLY A 125 10.32 17.73 -3.98
C GLY A 125 9.99 16.99 -2.68
N ASP A 126 8.81 17.18 -2.12
CA ASP A 126 8.33 16.44 -0.95
C ASP A 126 8.29 14.93 -1.20
N ILE A 127 7.75 14.48 -2.34
CA ILE A 127 7.76 13.06 -2.73
C ILE A 127 9.19 12.55 -2.95
N LEU A 128 10.03 13.33 -3.63
CA LEU A 128 11.40 12.93 -3.95
C LEU A 128 12.30 12.80 -2.70
N ASN A 129 12.05 13.63 -1.68
CA ASN A 129 12.86 13.69 -0.47
C ASN A 129 12.58 12.53 0.50
N ASP A 130 11.42 11.87 0.38
CA ASP A 130 11.07 10.71 1.18
C ASP A 130 11.72 9.40 0.68
N VAL A 131 12.40 9.45 -0.47
CA VAL A 131 13.02 8.28 -1.12
C VAL A 131 14.53 8.46 -1.25
N PRO A 132 15.34 7.42 -0.94
CA PRO A 132 16.79 7.47 -1.15
C PRO A 132 17.14 7.79 -2.61
N GLU A 133 18.22 8.54 -2.82
CA GLU A 133 18.64 8.99 -4.15
C GLU A 133 18.84 7.84 -5.16
N TRP A 134 19.32 6.69 -4.69
CA TRP A 134 19.52 5.50 -5.54
C TRP A 134 18.22 4.79 -5.95
N ALA A 135 17.10 5.13 -5.32
CA ALA A 135 15.79 4.52 -5.53
C ALA A 135 14.82 5.46 -6.26
N ARG A 136 15.29 6.56 -6.84
CA ARG A 136 14.49 7.50 -7.63
C ARG A 136 15.15 7.79 -8.97
N ASP A 137 14.36 8.32 -9.89
CA ASP A 137 14.81 8.76 -11.20
C ASP A 137 15.76 9.98 -11.10
N PRO A 138 16.90 10.01 -11.82
CA PRO A 138 17.76 11.19 -11.85
C PRO A 138 17.09 12.44 -12.46
N GLU A 139 16.06 12.24 -13.29
CA GLU A 139 15.26 13.33 -13.87
C GLU A 139 13.99 13.62 -13.06
N ASN A 140 13.83 13.00 -11.89
CA ASN A 140 12.73 13.21 -10.94
C ASN A 140 11.34 12.77 -11.41
N LYS A 141 11.24 11.91 -12.43
CA LYS A 141 9.94 11.50 -13.00
C LYS A 141 9.27 10.33 -12.29
N TRP A 142 10.02 9.56 -11.50
CA TRP A 142 9.47 8.43 -10.75
C TRP A 142 10.30 8.13 -9.49
N VAL A 143 9.66 7.44 -8.54
CA VAL A 143 10.29 6.94 -7.31
C VAL A 143 9.99 5.45 -7.10
N GLY A 144 10.91 4.75 -6.46
CA GLY A 144 10.76 3.34 -6.09
C GLY A 144 10.05 3.18 -4.75
N THR A 145 9.01 2.34 -4.71
CA THR A 145 8.25 2.03 -3.49
C THR A 145 8.67 0.73 -2.80
N SER A 146 9.43 -0.13 -3.50
CA SER A 146 9.90 -1.42 -2.98
C SER A 146 11.15 -1.88 -3.73
N GLY A 147 12.06 -2.57 -3.06
CA GLY A 147 13.26 -3.19 -3.67
C GLY A 147 13.22 -4.73 -3.66
N ARG A 148 13.99 -5.36 -4.55
CA ARG A 148 14.22 -6.81 -4.56
C ARG A 148 15.72 -7.08 -4.67
N ALA A 149 16.28 -7.87 -3.74
CA ALA A 149 17.67 -8.32 -3.81
C ALA A 149 17.73 -9.73 -4.40
N ARG A 150 18.68 -9.97 -5.32
CA ARG A 150 19.06 -11.33 -5.75
C ARG A 150 20.30 -11.73 -4.97
N VAL A 151 20.23 -12.84 -4.26
CA VAL A 151 21.35 -13.40 -3.48
C VAL A 151 21.94 -14.60 -4.21
N ILE A 152 23.25 -14.77 -4.11
CA ILE A 152 23.93 -16.00 -4.54
C ILE A 152 23.89 -16.94 -3.33
N VAL A 153 23.46 -18.19 -3.57
CA VAL A 153 23.52 -19.29 -2.58
C VAL A 153 24.53 -20.33 -3.01
#